data_AF-A0A087URP9-F1
#
_entry.id   AF-A0A087URP9-F1
#
_cell.length_a   1.000
_cell.length_b   1.000
_cell.length_c   1.000
_cell.angle_alpha   90.00
_cell.angle_beta   90.00
_cell.angle_gamma   90.00
#
_symmetry.space_group_name_H-M   'P 1'
#
loop_
_entity.id
_entity.type
_entity.pdbx_description
1 polymer ?
#
loop_
_entity_poly.entity_id
_entity_poly.type
_entity_poly.pdbx_seq_one_letter_code
_entity_poly.pdbx_strand_id
1 'polypeptide(L)'
;MLTTFAILIHEIPHEISDFAILLKSGFNPWNAVKAQVSTAAIGILGAIVALSAGSVDKVGACTSWILPFTSGGFLNIALVNVLPDLLKEKDPWESLKQMVCLCGGIGVMALVNIFVH
;
A
#
# COMPACT_ATOMS: atom_id res chain seq x y z
N MET A 1 7.86 -5.59 -19.23
CA MET A 1 8.87 -4.53 -19.03
C MET A 1 8.21 -3.21 -18.63
N LEU A 2 7.25 -2.67 -19.41
CA LEU A 2 6.50 -1.47 -19.00
C LEU A 2 5.74 -1.68 -17.67
N THR A 3 5.05 -2.80 -17.54
CA THR A 3 4.35 -3.21 -16.30
C THR A 3 5.31 -3.38 -15.12
N THR A 4 6.45 -4.03 -15.33
CA THR A 4 7.50 -4.18 -14.29
C THR A 4 8.04 -2.84 -13.82
N PHE A 5 8.26 -1.90 -14.74
CA PHE A 5 8.75 -0.56 -14.42
C PHE A 5 7.67 0.28 -13.70
N ALA A 6 6.42 0.18 -14.13
CA ALA A 6 5.28 0.82 -13.46
C ALA A 6 5.07 0.29 -12.03
N ILE A 7 5.28 -1.01 -11.82
CA ILE A 7 5.22 -1.63 -10.49
C ILE A 7 6.34 -1.09 -9.59
N LEU A 8 7.57 -1.03 -10.09
CA LEU A 8 8.70 -0.46 -9.34
C LEU A 8 8.46 0.99 -8.90
N ILE A 9 7.87 1.82 -9.78
CA ILE A 9 7.59 3.23 -9.45
C ILE A 9 6.56 3.36 -8.32
N HIS A 10 5.59 2.45 -8.19
CA HIS A 10 4.62 2.52 -7.11
C HIS A 10 5.10 1.85 -5.81
N GLU A 11 6.02 0.89 -5.90
CA GLU A 11 6.55 0.17 -4.73
C GLU A 11 7.58 0.99 -3.95
N ILE A 12 8.41 1.79 -4.61
CA ILE A 12 9.42 2.64 -3.92
C ILE A 12 8.75 3.61 -2.92
N PRO A 13 7.71 4.39 -3.30
CA PRO A 13 6.96 5.22 -2.35
C PRO A 13 6.29 4.39 -1.25
N HIS A 14 5.82 3.19 -1.57
CA HIS A 14 5.15 2.31 -0.62
C HIS A 14 6.11 1.83 0.47
N GLU A 15 7.29 1.30 0.10
CA GLU A 15 8.30 0.88 1.09
C GLU A 15 8.81 2.04 1.95
N ILE A 16 8.95 3.24 1.38
CA ILE A 16 9.36 4.44 2.14
C ILE A 16 8.28 4.82 3.15
N SER A 17 7.00 4.73 2.77
CA SER A 17 5.86 4.97 3.66
C SER A 17 5.82 3.95 4.80
N ASP A 18 5.96 2.66 4.51
CA ASP A 18 5.96 1.60 5.52
C ASP A 18 7.13 1.76 6.51
N PHE A 19 8.30 2.13 6.01
CA PHE A 19 9.45 2.46 6.85
C PHE A 19 9.17 3.67 7.76
N ALA A 20 8.54 4.73 7.23
CA ALA A 20 8.15 5.90 8.02
C ALA A 20 7.11 5.55 9.10
N ILE A 21 6.15 4.67 8.81
CA ILE A 21 5.17 4.18 9.79
C ILE A 21 5.87 3.42 10.92
N LEU A 22 6.82 2.53 10.62
CA LEU A 22 7.58 1.77 11.63
C LEU A 22 8.41 2.69 12.54
N LEU A 23 9.05 3.71 11.97
CA LEU A 23 9.74 4.72 12.77
C LEU A 23 8.78 5.49 13.67
N LYS A 24 7.61 5.89 13.16
CA LYS A 24 6.57 6.59 13.93
C LYS A 24 5.99 5.71 15.05
N SER A 25 5.97 4.38 14.88
CA SER A 25 5.55 3.43 15.92
C SER A 25 6.64 3.13 16.96
N GLY A 26 7.80 3.80 16.90
CA GLY A 26 8.85 3.71 17.92
C GLY A 26 9.96 2.70 17.62
N PHE A 27 10.06 2.17 16.40
CA PHE A 27 11.17 1.31 16.02
C PHE A 27 12.44 2.13 15.76
N ASN A 28 13.58 1.59 16.20
CA ASN A 28 14.88 2.07 15.74
C ASN A 28 15.06 1.75 14.24
N PRO A 29 15.84 2.55 13.48
CA PRO A 29 16.00 2.36 12.04
C PRO A 29 16.47 0.95 11.65
N TRP A 30 17.39 0.37 12.41
CA TRP A 30 17.84 -1.01 12.19
C TRP A 30 16.76 -2.07 12.45
N ASN A 31 15.86 -1.82 13.41
CA ASN A 31 14.75 -2.72 13.70
C ASN A 31 13.66 -2.59 12.62
N ALA A 32 13.42 -1.37 12.13
CA ALA A 32 12.49 -1.12 11.04
C ALA A 32 12.97 -1.79 9.73
N VAL A 33 14.26 -1.71 9.41
CA VAL A 33 14.85 -2.43 8.26
C VAL A 33 14.69 -3.94 8.41
N LYS A 34 14.98 -4.51 9.59
CA LYS A 34 14.80 -5.95 9.84
C LYS A 34 13.34 -6.38 9.69
N ALA A 35 12.40 -5.57 10.17
CA ALA A 35 10.98 -5.84 10.02
C ALA A 35 10.56 -5.81 8.53
N GLN A 36 10.99 -4.80 7.77
CA GLN A 36 10.75 -4.72 6.32
C GLN A 36 11.29 -5.94 5.57
N VAL A 37 12.55 -6.33 5.83
CA VAL A 37 13.15 -7.53 5.20
C VAL A 37 12.39 -8.80 5.56
N SER A 38 11.94 -8.93 6.81
CA SER A 38 11.13 -10.09 7.22
C SER A 38 9.79 -10.14 6.49
N THR A 39 9.12 -9.00 6.31
CA THR A 39 7.87 -8.90 5.56
C THR A 39 8.09 -9.21 4.08
N ALA A 40 9.18 -8.69 3.49
CA ALA A 40 9.55 -8.98 2.10
C ALA A 40 9.79 -10.49 1.88
N ALA A 41 10.43 -11.17 2.83
CA ALA A 41 10.62 -12.63 2.75
C ALA A 41 9.28 -13.40 2.75
N ILE A 42 8.30 -12.95 3.55
CA ILE A 42 6.93 -13.51 3.53
C ILE A 42 6.27 -13.26 2.18
N GLY A 43 6.45 -12.08 1.59
CA GLY A 43 5.97 -11.75 0.24
C GLY A 43 6.54 -12.68 -0.84
N ILE A 44 7.84 -12.97 -0.79
CA ILE A 44 8.50 -13.91 -1.70
C ILE A 44 7.92 -15.32 -1.53
N LEU A 45 7.73 -15.79 -0.30
CA LEU A 45 7.09 -17.08 -0.03
C LEU A 45 5.65 -17.13 -0.59
N GLY A 46 4.87 -16.07 -0.40
CA GLY A 46 3.54 -15.93 -0.97
C GLY A 46 3.53 -16.01 -2.50
N ALA A 47 4.49 -15.35 -3.16
CA ALA A 47 4.66 -15.41 -4.61
C ALA A 47 5.02 -16.82 -5.10
N ILE A 48 5.93 -17.53 -4.42
CA ILE A 48 6.29 -18.92 -4.75
C ILE A 48 5.07 -19.83 -4.62
N VAL A 49 4.29 -19.70 -3.54
CA VAL A 49 3.06 -20.48 -3.33
C VAL A 49 2.03 -20.18 -4.42
N ALA A 50 1.82 -18.90 -4.76
CA ALA A 50 0.89 -18.50 -5.81
C ALA A 50 1.28 -19.05 -7.19
N LEU A 51 2.57 -19.03 -7.55
CA LEU A 51 3.08 -19.59 -8.80
C LEU A 51 2.99 -21.13 -8.83
N SER A 52 3.22 -21.78 -7.69
CA SER A 52 3.15 -23.25 -7.56
C SER A 52 1.72 -23.79 -7.59
N ALA A 53 0.71 -22.95 -7.30
CA ALA A 53 -0.69 -23.36 -7.24
C ALA A 53 -1.31 -23.73 -8.60
N GLY A 54 -0.62 -23.49 -9.72
CA GLY A 54 -0.74 -24.21 -11.00
C GLY A 54 -2.09 -24.23 -11.75
N SER A 55 -3.18 -23.69 -11.19
CA SER A 55 -4.51 -23.70 -11.83
C SER A 55 -5.14 -22.32 -11.82
N VAL A 56 -5.35 -21.78 -13.02
CA VAL A 56 -5.94 -20.45 -13.28
C VAL A 56 -7.30 -20.29 -12.60
N ASP A 57 -8.10 -21.37 -12.53
CA ASP A 57 -9.40 -21.39 -11.85
C ASP A 57 -9.31 -21.25 -10.32
N LYS A 58 -8.30 -21.88 -9.70
CA LYS A 58 -8.08 -21.78 -8.24
C LYS A 58 -7.50 -20.42 -7.87
N VAL A 59 -6.63 -19.87 -8.72
CA VAL A 59 -6.08 -18.52 -8.52
C VAL A 59 -7.19 -17.47 -8.60
N GLY A 60 -8.11 -17.55 -9.56
CA GLY A 60 -9.25 -16.62 -9.65
C GLY A 60 -10.13 -16.62 -8.39
N ALA A 61 -10.44 -17.80 -7.85
CA ALA A 61 -11.20 -17.92 -6.61
C ALA A 61 -10.45 -17.36 -5.38
N CYS A 62 -9.14 -17.60 -5.29
CA CYS A 62 -8.30 -17.04 -4.22
C CYS A 62 -8.18 -15.51 -4.32
N THR A 63 -8.00 -14.96 -5.52
CA THR A 63 -7.91 -13.53 -5.77
C THR A 63 -9.18 -12.79 -5.31
N SER A 64 -10.36 -13.40 -5.47
CA SER A 64 -11.63 -12.81 -5.02
C SER A 64 -11.73 -12.56 -3.51
N TRP A 65 -10.96 -13.28 -2.69
CA TRP A 65 -10.94 -13.10 -1.23
C TRP A 65 -9.70 -12.35 -0.76
N ILE A 66 -8.55 -12.60 -1.40
CA ILE A 66 -7.29 -11.96 -1.03
C ILE A 66 -7.31 -10.46 -1.35
N LEU A 67 -7.83 -10.05 -2.51
CA LEU A 67 -7.89 -8.63 -2.88
C LEU A 67 -8.71 -7.77 -1.90
N PRO A 68 -9.96 -8.11 -1.54
CA PRO A 68 -10.71 -7.33 -0.57
C PRO A 68 -10.11 -7.41 0.84
N PHE A 69 -9.50 -8.53 1.22
CA PHE A 69 -8.79 -8.64 2.50
C PHE A 69 -7.60 -7.68 2.58
N THR A 70 -6.71 -7.69 1.58
CA THR A 70 -5.55 -6.80 1.53
C THR A 70 -5.97 -5.33 1.41
N SER A 71 -6.95 -5.02 0.56
CA SER A 71 -7.49 -3.66 0.43
C SER A 71 -8.12 -3.17 1.74
N GLY A 72 -8.83 -4.03 2.47
CA GLY A 72 -9.38 -3.71 3.78
C GLY A 72 -8.30 -3.45 4.82
N GLY A 73 -7.20 -4.22 4.78
CA GLY A 73 -6.01 -3.98 5.61
C GLY A 73 -5.40 -2.60 5.38
N PHE A 74 -5.17 -2.20 4.12
CA PHE A 74 -4.67 -0.87 3.79
C PHE A 74 -5.63 0.24 4.21
N LEU A 75 -6.94 0.03 4.03
CA LEU A 75 -7.95 0.99 4.48
C LEU A 75 -7.91 1.17 6.01
N ASN A 76 -7.78 0.09 6.77
CA ASN A 76 -7.64 0.15 8.23
C ASN A 76 -6.38 0.90 8.66
N ILE A 77 -5.24 0.65 8.01
CA ILE A 77 -3.98 1.37 8.29
C ILE A 77 -4.16 2.87 8.00
N ALA A 78 -4.78 3.23 6.88
CA ALA A 78 -5.05 4.64 6.55
C ALA A 78 -5.98 5.32 7.57
N LEU A 79 -7.04 4.63 7.99
CA LEU A 79 -8.01 5.11 8.98
C LEU A 79 -7.39 5.30 10.38
N VAL A 80 -6.47 4.43 10.79
CA VAL A 80 -5.88 4.48 12.14
C VAL A 80 -4.63 5.36 12.20
N ASN A 81 -3.83 5.39 11.13
CA ASN A 81 -2.53 6.09 11.15
C ASN A 81 -2.53 7.45 10.44
N VAL A 82 -3.43 7.68 9.47
CA VAL A 82 -3.43 8.91 8.66
C VAL A 82 -4.62 9.81 8.98
N LEU A 83 -5.83 9.24 9.11
CA LEU A 83 -7.04 10.03 9.41
C LEU A 83 -6.95 10.82 10.74
N PRO A 84 -6.41 10.28 11.85
CA PRO A 84 -6.34 11.03 13.10
C PRO A 84 -5.36 12.19 13.05
N ASP A 85 -4.28 12.07 12.28
CA ASP A 85 -3.33 13.17 12.04
C ASP A 85 -3.98 14.27 11.18
N LEU A 86 -4.73 13.90 10.14
CA LEU A 86 -5.51 14.86 9.33
C LEU A 86 -6.54 15.63 10.17
N LEU A 87 -7.22 14.94 11.10
CA LEU A 87 -8.24 15.55 11.97
C LEU A 87 -7.65 16.42 13.09
N LYS A 88 -6.36 16.28 13.41
CA LYS A 88 -5.69 17.10 14.43
C LYS A 88 -5.26 18.46 13.90
N GLU A 89 -5.21 18.64 12.58
CA GLU A 89 -4.85 19.94 12.01
C GLU A 89 -5.93 20.98 12.27
N LYS A 90 -5.49 22.10 12.86
CA LYS A 90 -6.35 23.20 13.29
C LYS A 90 -6.44 24.30 12.23
N ASP A 91 -5.48 24.36 11.31
CA ASP A 91 -5.45 25.34 10.25
C ASP A 91 -6.33 24.89 9.07
N PRO A 92 -7.47 25.58 8.81
CA PRO A 92 -8.42 25.16 7.79
C PRO A 92 -7.82 25.19 6.37
N TRP A 93 -6.79 26.03 6.17
CA TRP A 93 -6.08 26.12 4.89
C TRP A 93 -5.19 24.89 4.62
N GLU A 94 -4.51 24.39 5.65
CA GLU A 94 -3.67 23.19 5.53
C GLU A 94 -4.54 21.93 5.40
N SER A 95 -5.63 21.83 6.17
CA SER A 95 -6.61 20.74 5.99
C SER A 95 -7.22 20.74 4.59
N LEU A 96 -7.48 21.91 3.99
CA LEU A 96 -7.98 22.00 2.62
C LEU A 96 -6.94 21.47 1.61
N LYS A 97 -5.66 21.84 1.75
CA LYS A 97 -4.58 21.30 0.89
C LYS A 97 -4.47 19.79 1.01
N GLN A 98 -4.54 19.25 2.23
CA GLN A 98 -4.50 17.81 2.46
C GLN A 98 -5.69 17.09 1.82
N MET A 99 -6.90 17.65 1.94
CA MET A 99 -8.10 17.14 1.29
C MET A 99 -7.97 17.13 -0.24
N VAL A 100 -7.49 18.23 -0.83
CA VAL A 100 -7.25 18.33 -2.28
C VAL A 100 -6.19 17.33 -2.72
N CYS A 101 -5.12 17.14 -1.95
CA CYS A 101 -4.08 16.15 -2.23
C CYS A 101 -4.62 14.71 -2.18
N LEU A 102 -5.49 14.41 -1.21
CA LEU A 102 -6.14 13.11 -1.08
C LEU A 102 -7.09 12.84 -2.26
N CYS A 103 -7.97 13.78 -2.59
CA CYS A 103 -8.83 13.70 -3.77
C CYS A 103 -8.03 13.61 -5.07
N GLY A 104 -6.91 14.35 -5.16
CA GLY A 104 -5.98 14.27 -6.28
C GLY A 104 -5.37 12.88 -6.43
N GLY A 105 -4.91 12.26 -5.34
CA GLY A 105 -4.41 10.89 -5.35
C GLY A 105 -5.46 9.87 -5.81
N ILE A 106 -6.70 9.98 -5.32
CA ILE A 106 -7.83 9.15 -5.78
C ILE A 106 -8.09 9.39 -7.27
N GLY A 107 -8.06 10.64 -7.71
CA GLY A 107 -8.23 11.02 -9.11
C GLY A 107 -7.16 10.42 -10.02
N VAL A 108 -5.89 10.46 -9.62
CA VAL A 108 -4.78 9.84 -10.36
C VAL A 108 -4.99 8.34 -10.48
N MET A 109 -5.36 7.66 -9.40
CA MET A 109 -5.63 6.21 -9.43
C MET A 109 -6.82 5.85 -10.33
N ALA A 110 -7.89 6.64 -10.30
CA ALA A 110 -9.02 6.46 -11.20
C ALA A 110 -8.62 6.68 -12.67
N LEU A 111 -7.79 7.69 -12.95
CA LEU A 111 -7.30 8.01 -14.28
C LEU A 111 -6.40 6.89 -14.80
N VAL A 112 -5.46 6.37 -13.99
CA VAL A 112 -4.65 5.20 -14.35
C VAL A 112 -5.53 3.99 -14.65
N ASN A 113 -6.57 3.72 -13.84
CA ASN A 113 -7.50 2.62 -14.09
C ASN A 113 -8.22 2.76 -15.45
N ILE A 114 -8.64 3.98 -15.82
CA ILE A 114 -9.29 4.25 -17.12
C ILE A 114 -8.31 4.10 -18.29
N PHE A 115 -7.03 4.45 -18.12
CA PHE A 115 -6.01 4.34 -19.18
C PHE A 115 -5.43 2.94 -19.34
N VAL A 116 -5.48 2.11 -18.30
CA VAL A 116 -4.95 0.73 -18.29
C VAL A 116 -6.01 -0.30 -18.72
N HIS A 117 -7.31 0.02 -18.58
CA HIS A 117 -8.41 -0.72 -19.22
C HIS A 117 -8.52 -0.41 -20.71
#